data_AF-A0A323U222-F1
#
_entry.id   AF-A0A323U222-F1
#
_cell.length_a   1.000
_cell.length_b   1.000
_cell.length_c   1.000
_cell.angle_alpha   90.00
_cell.angle_beta   90.00
_cell.angle_gamma   90.00
#
_symmetry.space_group_name_H-M   'P 1'
#
loop_
_entity.id
_entity.type
_entity.pdbx_description
1 polymer ?
#
loop_
_entity_poly.entity_id
_entity_poly.type
_entity_poly.pdbx_seq_one_letter_code
_entity_poly.pdbx_strand_id
1 'polypeptide(L)' 'MPHDLPHWSTVYPYFRKWQKEGVWERVTPALVRRDREREGRHASPSARVMDSQSVVTRSVS' A
#
# COMPACT_ATOMS: atom_id res chain seq x y z
N MET A 1 -15.96 -15.46 9.21
CA MET A 1 -14.62 -15.27 8.59
C MET A 1 -14.42 -16.42 7.61
N PRO A 2 -13.97 -16.17 6.37
CA PRO A 2 -13.65 -17.26 5.44
C PRO A 2 -12.61 -18.16 6.09
N HIS A 3 -12.83 -19.48 6.08
CA HIS A 3 -11.97 -20.45 6.77
C HIS A 3 -10.60 -20.62 6.10
N ASP A 4 -10.44 -20.07 4.89
CA ASP A 4 -9.27 -20.22 4.04
C ASP A 4 -8.14 -19.22 4.36
N LEU A 5 -8.39 -18.29 5.28
CA LEU A 5 -7.39 -17.31 5.69
C LEU A 5 -6.70 -17.76 6.98
N PRO A 6 -5.35 -17.76 7.03
CA PRO A 6 -4.62 -18.09 8.24
C PRO A 6 -5.05 -17.16 9.37
N HIS A 7 -5.11 -17.72 10.58
CA HIS A 7 -5.55 -16.97 11.75
C HIS A 7 -4.76 -15.67 11.88
N TRP A 8 -5.48 -14.55 12.08
CA TRP A 8 -4.92 -13.20 12.05
C TRP A 8 -3.69 -13.02 12.95
N SER A 9 -3.63 -13.75 14.07
CA SER A 9 -2.52 -13.76 15.03
C SER A 9 -1.19 -14.20 14.41
N THR A 10 -1.22 -14.96 13.32
CA THR A 10 -0.03 -15.47 12.64
C THR A 10 0.51 -14.47 11.61
N VAL A 11 -0.38 -13.73 10.94
CA VAL A 11 0.01 -12.81 9.86
C VAL A 11 0.31 -11.41 10.40
N TYR A 12 -0.42 -10.99 11.43
CA TYR A 12 -0.30 -9.65 12.02
C TYR A 12 1.11 -9.29 12.54
N PRO A 13 1.87 -10.20 13.17
CA PRO A 13 3.23 -9.89 13.62
C PRO A 13 4.17 -9.52 12.47
N TYR A 14 4.09 -10.21 11.33
CA TYR A 14 4.88 -9.90 10.14
C TYR A 14 4.51 -8.55 9.56
N PHE A 15 3.20 -8.28 9.44
CA PHE A 15 2.71 -6.98 9.00
C PHE A 15 3.23 -5.85 9.89
N ARG A 16 3.13 -6.00 11.22
CA ARG A 16 3.63 -5.01 12.18
C ARG A 16 5.14 -4.82 12.11
N LYS A 17 5.91 -5.89 11.86
CA LYS A 17 7.35 -5.81 11.66
C LYS A 17 7.69 -5.00 10.41
N TRP A 18 7.07 -5.31 9.28
CA TRP A 18 7.27 -4.59 8.02
C TRP A 18 6.85 -3.13 8.08
N GLN A 19 5.78 -2.82 8.81
CA GLN A 19 5.35 -1.45 9.07
C GLN A 19 6.42 -0.68 9.89
N LYS A 20 7.00 -1.31 10.92
CA LYS A 20 8.06 -0.68 11.72
C LYS A 20 9.37 -0.50 10.94
N GLU A 21 9.68 -1.43 10.05
CA GLU A 21 10.91 -1.42 9.24
C GLU A 21 10.84 -0.51 8.01
N GLY A 22 9.68 0.11 7.75
CA GLY A 22 9.48 0.97 6.59
C GLY A 22 9.53 0.20 5.25
N VAL A 23 9.11 -1.06 5.25
CA VAL A 23 9.18 -1.94 4.06
C VAL A 23 8.23 -1.45 2.98
N TRP A 24 7.06 -0.94 3.39
CA TRP A 24 6.05 -0.45 2.46
C TRP A 24 6.53 0.76 1.66
N GLU A 25 7.26 1.68 2.30
CA GLU A 25 7.84 2.86 1.70
C GLU A 25 8.88 2.51 0.62
N ARG A 26 9.53 1.35 0.73
CA ARG A 26 10.50 0.84 -0.25
C ARG A 26 9.85 0.05 -1.37
N VAL A 27 8.87 -0.80 -1.04
CA VAL A 27 8.26 -1.74 -1.99
C VAL A 27 7.17 -1.07 -2.83
N THR A 28 6.38 -0.18 -2.24
CA THR A 28 5.24 0.46 -2.92
C THR A 28 5.66 1.23 -4.17
N PRO A 29 6.71 2.08 -4.17
CA PRO A 29 7.14 2.78 -5.37
C PRO A 29 7.57 1.82 -6.49
N ALA A 30 8.23 0.71 -6.14
CA ALA A 30 8.66 -0.29 -7.10
C ALA A 30 7.47 -1.04 -7.72
N LEU A 31 6.47 -1.43 -6.92
CA LEU A 31 5.26 -2.08 -7.41
C LEU A 31 4.43 -1.15 -8.29
N VAL A 32 4.20 0.09 -7.84
CA VAL A 32 3.45 1.11 -8.59
C VAL A 32 4.11 1.40 -9.93
N ARG A 33 5.45 1.48 -9.97
CA ARG A 33 6.18 1.66 -11.22
C ARG A 33 5.96 0.48 -12.19
N ARG A 34 6.10 -0.75 -11.70
CA ARG A 34 5.92 -1.96 -12.54
C ARG A 34 4.48 -2.09 -13.04
N ASP A 35 3.51 -1.74 -12.22
CA ASP A 35 2.10 -1.75 -12.59
C ASP A 35 1.78 -0.70 -13.67
N ARG A 36 2.32 0.52 -13.53
CA ARG A 36 2.21 1.54 -14.57
C ARG A 36 2.87 1.16 -15.87
N GLU A 37 4.08 0.59 -15.81
CA GLU A 37 4.78 0.08 -17.01
C GLU A 37 3.95 -1.02 -17.71
N ARG A 38 3.30 -1.91 -16.94
CA ARG A 38 2.38 -2.93 -17.49
C ARG A 38 1.16 -2.33 -18.19
N GLU A 39 0.65 -1.22 -17.67
CA GLU A 39 -0.48 -0.50 -18.26
C GLU A 39 -0.06 0.49 -19.37
N GLY A 40 1.22 0.52 -19.76
CA GLY A 40 1.73 1.44 -20.78
C GLY A 40 1.79 2.91 -20.33
N ARG A 41 1.72 3.17 -19.02
CA ARG A 41 1.81 4.50 -18.41
C ARG A 41 3.26 4.81 -18.00
N HIS A 42 3.61 6.09 -17.93
CA HIS A 42 4.95 6.50 -17.47
C HIS A 42 5.24 6.00 -16.04
N ALA A 43 6.44 5.42 -15.87
CA ALA A 43 6.95 4.85 -14.62
C ALA A 43 6.91 5.83 -13.43
N SER A 44 7.19 7.11 -13.68
CA SER A 44 7.07 8.17 -12.69
C SER A 44 5.68 8.80 -12.79
N PRO A 45 4.97 9.04 -11.68
CA PRO A 45 3.80 9.89 -11.74
C PRO A 45 4.26 11.25 -12.26
N SER A 46 3.55 11.83 -13.23
CA SER A 46 3.65 13.26 -13.47
C SER A 46 3.53 13.93 -12.11
N ALA A 47 4.46 14.83 -11.75
CA ALA A 47 4.62 15.41 -10.40
C ALA A 47 3.31 15.96 -9.77
N ARG A 48 2.27 16.13 -10.59
CA ARG A 48 0.89 16.50 -10.27
C ARG A 48 0.04 15.45 -9.56
N VAL A 49 0.41 14.17 -9.54
CA VAL A 49 -0.40 13.06 -8.95
C VAL A 49 0.19 12.55 -7.63
N MET A 50 1.30 13.12 -7.14
CA MET A 50 1.70 13.00 -5.73
C MET A 50 0.86 13.94 -4.86
N ASP A 51 -0.44 14.04 -5.13
CA ASP A 51 -1.35 14.59 -4.13
C ASP A 51 -1.57 13.47 -3.11
N SER A 52 -1.06 13.68 -1.91
CA SER A 52 -1.27 12.81 -0.78
C SER A 52 -2.77 12.89 -0.47
N GLN A 53 -3.58 12.00 -1.04
CA GLN A 53 -4.98 11.88 -0.66
C GLN A 53 -5.04 11.40 0.79
N SER A 54 -5.03 12.38 1.69
CA SER A 54 -5.33 12.20 3.09
C SER A 54 -6.79 11.81 3.15
N VAL A 55 -7.09 10.55 3.44
CA VAL A 55 -8.47 10.11 3.65
C VAL A 55 -9.00 10.87 4.86
N VAL A 56 -9.79 11.91 4.62
CA VAL A 56 -10.54 12.59 5.68
C VAL A 56 -11.60 11.62 6.15
N THR A 57 -11.37 11.00 7.30
CA THR A 57 -12.39 10.27 8.03
C THR A 57 -13.42 11.28 8.50
N ARG A 58 -14.48 11.47 7.73
CA ARG A 58 -15.62 12.26 8.19
C ARG A 58 -16.34 11.42 9.24
N SER A 59 -16.10 11.72 10.51
CA SER A 59 -16.90 11.21 11.62
C SER A 59 -18.34 11.63 11.38
N VAL A 60 -19.21 10.68 11.03
CA VAL A 60 -20.66 10.88 11.12
C VAL A 60 -21.00 10.83 12.59
N SER A 61 -21.43 11.97 13.14
CA SER A 61 -21.98 12.12 14.49
C SER A 61 -23.32 11.41 14.64
#